data_AF-A0A3E3EB59-F1
#
_entry.id   AF-A0A3E3EB59-F1
#
_cell.length_a   1.000
_cell.length_b   1.000
_cell.length_c   1.000
_cell.angle_alpha   90.00
_cell.angle_beta   90.00
_cell.angle_gamma   90.00
#
_symmetry.space_group_name_H-M   'P 1'
#
loop_
_entity.id
_entity.type
_entity.pdbx_description
1 polymer ?
#
loop_
_entity_poly.entity_id
_entity_poly.type
_entity_poly.pdbx_seq_one_letter_code
_entity_poly.pdbx_strand_id
1 'polypeptide(L)'
;MIKSSVKNLNINEIEALSIEEAKTIALEKLNIKGFDIYLVDLGEYFGYSALVFKDDHHIYFANLYEVHYRYNGPTHEQLKKKYISLLNNKLFIDEELTSVKDHEEYEKKTEFIRNYMPQEYDYLTAFCINGIYKGKDQEKYESGEYTNYSNIAFAYFKDKSYQERAKPLISKLKKSYKEVMENIDNFKEAVRHALYNHEACITYEYETALESIGLKYAELPKNKQDIIIEVFNEVLSGKY
;
A
#
# COMPACT_ATOMS: atom_id res chain seq x y z
N MET A 1 -17.85 17.26 31.82
CA MET A 1 -17.42 17.06 30.41
C MET A 1 -18.29 15.98 29.81
N ILE A 2 -19.14 16.35 28.85
CA ILE A 2 -19.93 15.37 28.09
C ILE A 2 -18.91 14.65 27.20
N LYS A 3 -18.62 13.37 27.50
CA LYS A 3 -17.99 12.49 26.51
C LYS A 3 -18.95 12.47 25.33
N SER A 4 -18.62 13.20 24.27
CA SER A 4 -19.24 13.00 22.96
C SER A 4 -19.15 11.52 22.67
N SER A 5 -20.28 10.82 22.71
CA SER A 5 -20.35 9.42 22.29
C SER A 5 -19.92 9.41 20.83
N VAL A 6 -18.72 8.90 20.55
CA VAL A 6 -18.28 8.68 19.18
C VAL A 6 -19.35 7.80 18.55
N LYS A 7 -20.03 8.35 17.54
CA LYS A 7 -21.01 7.65 16.72
C LYS A 7 -20.31 6.38 16.23
N ASN A 8 -20.90 5.19 16.40
CA ASN A 8 -20.32 3.97 15.85
C ASN A 8 -20.28 4.11 14.31
N LEU A 9 -19.15 4.56 13.77
CA LEU A 9 -18.96 4.79 12.34
C LEU A 9 -18.65 3.46 11.66
N ASN A 10 -19.26 3.24 10.50
CA ASN A 10 -18.85 2.16 9.60
C ASN A 10 -17.60 2.58 8.79
N ILE A 11 -16.99 1.63 8.07
CA ILE A 11 -15.75 1.90 7.32
C ILE A 11 -15.89 3.06 6.33
N ASN A 12 -16.99 3.14 5.58
CA ASN A 12 -17.19 4.19 4.59
C ASN A 12 -17.34 5.57 5.24
N GLU A 13 -17.97 5.63 6.42
CA GLU A 13 -18.07 6.87 7.20
C GLU A 13 -16.71 7.30 7.75
N ILE A 14 -15.88 6.36 8.20
CA ILE A 14 -14.53 6.64 8.68
C ILE A 14 -13.65 7.17 7.54
N GLU A 15 -13.66 6.52 6.38
CA GLU A 15 -12.89 6.89 5.19
C GLU A 15 -13.39 8.16 4.48
N ALA A 16 -14.50 8.73 4.96
CA ALA A 16 -15.06 10.00 4.50
C ALA A 16 -14.80 11.15 5.47
N LEU A 17 -14.19 10.90 6.64
CA LEU A 17 -13.88 11.94 7.61
C LEU A 17 -12.94 12.99 7.03
N SER A 18 -13.34 14.24 7.14
CA SER A 18 -12.45 15.38 6.93
C SER A 18 -11.41 15.47 8.05
N ILE A 19 -10.32 16.18 7.79
CA ILE A 19 -9.29 16.42 8.81
C ILE A 19 -9.86 17.18 10.03
N GLU A 20 -10.82 18.08 9.84
CA GLU A 20 -11.45 18.85 10.93
C GLU A 20 -12.34 17.96 11.82
N GLU A 21 -13.06 17.02 11.22
CA GLU A 21 -13.82 16.02 11.98
C GLU A 21 -12.87 15.10 12.76
N ALA A 22 -11.80 14.63 12.12
CA ALA A 22 -10.78 13.80 12.76
C ALA A 22 -10.11 14.53 13.95
N LYS A 23 -9.76 15.81 13.79
CA LYS A 23 -9.22 16.66 14.87
C LYS A 23 -10.18 16.77 16.05
N THR A 24 -11.49 16.82 15.80
CA THR A 24 -12.52 16.97 16.85
C THR A 24 -12.63 15.72 17.73
N ILE A 25 -12.40 14.54 17.16
CA ILE A 25 -12.49 13.24 17.87
C ILE A 25 -11.12 12.68 18.30
N ALA A 26 -10.03 13.37 17.95
CA ALA A 26 -8.67 12.95 18.26
C ALA A 26 -8.40 12.94 19.77
N LEU A 27 -7.85 11.83 20.25
CA LEU A 27 -7.28 11.70 21.59
C LEU A 27 -5.85 12.25 21.61
N GLU A 28 -5.11 12.05 20.53
CA GLU A 28 -3.72 12.49 20.38
C GLU A 28 -3.39 12.71 18.90
N LYS A 29 -2.46 13.64 18.64
CA LYS A 29 -1.86 13.86 17.32
C LYS A 29 -0.39 13.47 17.33
N LEU A 30 0.04 12.70 16.34
CA LEU A 30 1.44 12.43 16.03
C LEU A 30 1.78 12.97 14.64
N ASN A 31 3.09 13.12 14.37
CA ASN A 31 3.59 13.36 13.03
C ASN A 31 4.65 12.31 12.70
N ILE A 32 4.50 11.64 11.56
CA ILE A 32 5.45 10.64 11.06
C ILE A 32 5.77 11.03 9.63
N LYS A 33 7.03 11.40 9.35
CA LYS A 33 7.49 11.69 7.98
C LYS A 33 6.65 12.77 7.26
N GLY A 34 6.14 13.74 8.02
CA GLY A 34 5.27 14.79 7.48
C GLY A 34 3.82 14.36 7.22
N PHE A 35 3.41 13.17 7.66
CA PHE A 35 2.01 12.73 7.74
C PHE A 35 1.46 13.00 9.13
N ASP A 36 0.26 13.55 9.20
CA ASP A 36 -0.47 13.78 10.43
C ASP A 36 -1.26 12.54 10.81
N ILE A 37 -1.03 12.03 12.02
CA ILE A 37 -1.69 10.82 12.52
C ILE A 37 -2.58 11.21 13.69
N TYR A 38 -3.88 11.00 13.57
CA TYR A 38 -4.85 11.24 14.64
C TYR A 38 -5.20 9.90 15.29
N LEU A 39 -4.79 9.74 16.55
CA LEU A 39 -5.19 8.60 17.37
C LEU A 39 -6.58 8.87 17.93
N VAL A 40 -7.53 7.99 17.65
CA VAL A 40 -8.95 8.15 17.93
C VAL A 40 -9.49 6.90 18.59
N ASP A 41 -10.58 7.02 19.35
CA ASP A 41 -11.38 5.87 19.77
C ASP A 41 -12.66 5.84 18.93
N LEU A 42 -12.74 4.91 17.99
CA LEU A 42 -13.86 4.74 17.06
C LEU A 42 -14.97 3.84 17.61
N GLY A 43 -14.89 3.42 18.89
CA GLY A 43 -15.89 2.58 19.54
C GLY A 43 -15.76 1.10 19.17
N GLU A 44 -16.88 0.36 19.24
CA GLU A 44 -16.92 -1.11 19.35
C GLU A 44 -15.99 -1.87 18.39
N TYR A 45 -16.16 -1.69 17.09
CA TYR A 45 -15.49 -2.55 16.11
C TYR A 45 -14.06 -2.08 15.83
N PHE A 46 -13.87 -0.78 15.60
CA PHE A 46 -12.59 -0.22 15.18
C PHE A 46 -11.70 0.21 16.35
N GLY A 47 -12.26 0.55 17.51
CA GLY A 47 -11.54 0.84 18.74
C GLY A 47 -10.50 1.95 18.61
N TYR A 48 -9.43 1.83 19.40
CA TYR A 48 -8.27 2.71 19.38
C TYR A 48 -7.50 2.59 18.07
N SER A 49 -7.72 3.55 17.16
CA SER A 49 -7.23 3.53 15.77
C SER A 49 -6.36 4.73 15.45
N ALA A 50 -5.56 4.61 14.39
CA ALA A 50 -4.78 5.69 13.82
C ALA A 50 -5.33 6.07 12.44
N LEU A 51 -5.81 7.31 12.32
CA LEU A 51 -6.23 7.90 11.04
C LEU A 51 -5.09 8.73 10.45
N VAL A 52 -4.78 8.52 9.17
CA VAL A 52 -3.58 9.08 8.52
C VAL A 52 -3.96 10.18 7.52
N PHE A 53 -3.34 11.34 7.62
CA PHE A 53 -3.59 12.48 6.74
C PHE A 53 -2.30 13.06 6.17
N LYS A 54 -2.39 13.63 4.98
CA LYS A 54 -1.33 14.40 4.33
C LYS A 54 -1.94 15.58 3.60
N ASP A 55 -1.48 16.80 3.91
CA ASP A 55 -1.92 18.03 3.25
C ASP A 55 -3.46 18.10 3.07
N ASP A 56 -4.17 17.92 4.19
CA ASP A 56 -5.64 17.87 4.31
C ASP A 56 -6.37 16.68 3.65
N HIS A 57 -5.64 15.75 3.02
CA HIS A 57 -6.21 14.55 2.43
C HIS A 57 -6.15 13.34 3.38
N HIS A 58 -7.22 12.55 3.41
CA HIS A 58 -7.28 11.30 4.18
C HIS A 58 -6.63 10.16 3.40
N ILE A 59 -5.50 9.66 3.91
CA ILE A 59 -4.76 8.52 3.35
C ILE A 59 -5.30 7.23 3.96
N TYR A 60 -6.57 6.94 3.68
CA TYR A 60 -7.30 5.92 4.42
C TYR A 60 -6.76 4.49 4.22
N PHE A 61 -6.04 4.21 3.14
CA PHE A 61 -5.32 2.92 2.98
C PHE A 61 -4.17 2.76 3.98
N ALA A 62 -3.66 3.85 4.55
CA ALA A 62 -2.62 3.81 5.57
C ALA A 62 -3.19 3.70 7.00
N ASN A 63 -4.51 3.86 7.20
CA ASN A 63 -5.15 3.76 8.51
C ASN A 63 -4.80 2.45 9.22
N LEU A 64 -4.77 2.49 10.55
CA LEU A 64 -4.56 1.32 11.39
C LEU A 64 -5.70 1.19 12.39
N TYR A 65 -6.46 0.11 12.25
CA TYR A 65 -7.61 -0.16 13.10
C TYR A 65 -7.28 -1.17 14.19
N GLU A 66 -7.79 -0.95 15.41
CA GLU A 66 -7.54 -1.82 16.56
C GLU A 66 -7.95 -3.26 16.27
N VAL A 67 -9.04 -3.45 15.51
CA VAL A 67 -9.61 -4.76 15.17
C VAL A 67 -8.59 -5.75 14.61
N HIS A 68 -7.57 -5.26 13.89
CA HIS A 68 -6.52 -6.08 13.31
C HIS A 68 -5.41 -6.49 14.31
N TYR A 69 -5.48 -5.96 15.54
CA TYR A 69 -4.41 -6.08 16.53
C TYR A 69 -4.92 -6.50 17.92
N ARG A 70 -6.19 -6.89 18.06
CA ARG A 70 -6.82 -7.28 19.34
C ARG A 70 -6.24 -8.54 19.98
N TYR A 71 -5.36 -9.27 19.30
CA TYR A 71 -4.74 -10.46 19.86
C TYR A 71 -4.04 -10.14 21.19
N ASN A 72 -4.42 -10.86 22.26
CA ASN A 72 -3.98 -10.66 23.65
C ASN A 72 -4.43 -9.35 24.33
N GLY A 73 -5.39 -8.61 23.77
CA GLY A 73 -5.95 -7.41 24.41
C GLY A 73 -4.91 -6.33 24.73
N PRO A 74 -4.19 -5.78 23.73
CA PRO A 74 -3.13 -4.80 23.97
C PRO A 74 -3.69 -3.50 24.55
N THR A 75 -2.89 -2.87 25.41
CA THR A 75 -3.16 -1.51 25.91
C THR A 75 -3.01 -0.47 24.79
N HIS A 76 -3.63 0.71 24.95
CA HIS A 76 -3.45 1.84 24.01
C HIS A 76 -1.97 2.21 23.81
N GLU A 77 -1.15 2.16 24.86
CA GLU A 77 0.29 2.41 24.75
C GLU A 77 1.03 1.36 23.90
N GLN A 78 0.67 0.09 24.04
CA GLN A 78 1.22 -0.98 23.20
C GLN A 78 0.78 -0.83 21.73
N LEU A 79 -0.50 -0.50 21.51
CA LEU A 79 -1.03 -0.24 20.17
C LEU A 79 -0.37 0.96 19.52
N LYS A 80 -0.23 2.07 20.25
CA LYS A 80 0.45 3.28 19.76
C LYS A 80 1.87 2.99 19.31
N LYS A 81 2.67 2.28 20.11
CA LYS A 81 4.04 1.87 19.72
C LYS A 81 4.02 1.01 18.46
N LYS A 82 3.09 0.07 18.36
CA LYS A 82 2.89 -0.76 17.17
C LYS A 82 2.51 0.08 15.95
N TYR A 83 1.60 1.03 16.09
CA TYR A 83 1.17 1.93 15.01
C TYR A 83 2.32 2.78 14.50
N ILE A 84 3.11 3.37 15.39
CA ILE A 84 4.30 4.13 15.00
C ILE A 84 5.27 3.26 14.21
N SER A 85 5.51 2.02 14.64
CA SER A 85 6.39 1.09 13.92
C SER A 85 5.84 0.72 12.53
N LEU A 86 4.55 0.38 12.44
CA LEU A 86 3.90 0.02 11.18
C LEU A 86 3.86 1.21 10.20
N LEU A 87 3.56 2.42 10.70
CA LEU A 87 3.51 3.64 9.89
C LEU A 87 4.88 4.04 9.37
N ASN A 88 5.94 3.95 10.19
CA ASN A 88 7.31 4.19 9.72
C ASN A 88 7.76 3.22 8.62
N ASN A 89 7.21 2.02 8.61
CA ASN A 89 7.53 0.98 7.62
C ASN A 89 6.70 1.07 6.32
N LYS A 90 5.59 1.81 6.32
CA LYS A 90 4.67 1.89 5.15
C LYS A 90 4.57 3.29 4.53
N LEU A 91 4.86 4.34 5.31
CA LEU A 91 4.87 5.72 4.84
C LEU A 91 6.27 6.11 4.42
N PHE A 92 6.38 6.86 3.33
CA PHE A 92 7.66 7.28 2.76
C PHE A 92 7.66 8.75 2.36
N ILE A 93 8.83 9.37 2.43
CA ILE A 93 9.12 10.64 1.75
C ILE A 93 9.85 10.37 0.42
N ASP A 94 9.83 11.35 -0.49
CA ASP A 94 10.39 11.21 -1.84
C ASP A 94 11.87 10.80 -1.83
N GLU A 95 12.65 11.25 -0.84
CA GLU A 95 14.05 10.89 -0.66
C GLU A 95 14.24 9.39 -0.38
N GLU A 96 13.31 8.77 0.35
CA GLU A 96 13.33 7.33 0.66
C GLU A 96 12.92 6.48 -0.55
N LEU A 97 12.27 7.06 -1.56
CA LEU A 97 11.74 6.37 -2.75
C LEU A 97 12.73 6.36 -3.93
N THR A 98 14.04 6.34 -3.62
CA THR A 98 15.11 6.43 -4.63
C THR A 98 15.90 5.13 -4.82
N SER A 99 15.94 4.27 -3.80
CA SER A 99 16.65 2.99 -3.83
C SER A 99 15.94 1.92 -2.99
N VAL A 100 16.33 0.66 -3.16
CA VAL A 100 15.83 -0.50 -2.40
C VAL A 100 17.01 -1.41 -2.05
N LYS A 101 16.88 -2.19 -0.97
CA LYS A 101 17.88 -3.17 -0.55
C LYS A 101 17.52 -4.61 -0.94
N ASP A 102 16.23 -4.90 -1.06
CA ASP A 102 15.67 -6.23 -1.33
C ASP A 102 14.29 -6.12 -2.02
N HIS A 103 13.69 -7.29 -2.29
CA HIS A 103 12.36 -7.39 -2.90
C HIS A 103 11.25 -6.84 -2.01
N GLU A 104 11.31 -7.12 -0.70
CA GLU A 104 10.28 -6.69 0.25
C GLU A 104 10.22 -5.15 0.35
N GLU A 105 11.37 -4.48 0.39
CA GLU A 105 11.42 -3.01 0.37
C GLU A 105 10.93 -2.44 -0.96
N TYR A 106 11.23 -3.11 -2.09
CA TYR A 106 10.70 -2.73 -3.39
C TYR A 106 9.17 -2.80 -3.44
N GLU A 107 8.58 -3.88 -2.95
CA GLU A 107 7.13 -4.02 -2.87
C GLU A 107 6.52 -2.93 -1.99
N LYS A 108 7.05 -2.72 -0.77
CA LYS A 108 6.54 -1.67 0.14
C LYS A 108 6.59 -0.27 -0.48
N LYS A 109 7.70 0.10 -1.12
CA LYS A 109 7.85 1.44 -1.73
C LYS A 109 6.99 1.59 -2.98
N THR A 110 6.85 0.54 -3.78
CA THR A 110 5.94 0.59 -4.94
C THR A 110 4.48 0.62 -4.50
N GLU A 111 4.10 -0.12 -3.46
CA GLU A 111 2.77 -0.09 -2.85
C GLU A 111 2.43 1.32 -2.37
N PHE A 112 3.35 1.98 -1.66
CA PHE A 112 3.16 3.37 -1.24
C PHE A 112 2.89 4.29 -2.44
N ILE A 113 3.73 4.24 -3.47
CA ILE A 113 3.55 5.10 -4.66
C ILE A 113 2.24 4.79 -5.36
N ARG A 114 1.85 3.53 -5.47
CA ARG A 114 0.69 3.11 -6.27
C ARG A 114 -0.64 3.29 -5.56
N ASN A 115 -0.67 3.17 -4.23
CA ASN A 115 -1.91 3.10 -3.48
C ASN A 115 -2.06 4.20 -2.42
N TYR A 116 -0.98 4.65 -1.76
CA TYR A 116 -1.09 5.63 -0.67
C TYR A 116 -0.85 7.06 -1.15
N MET A 117 0.24 7.28 -1.88
CA MET A 117 0.60 8.58 -2.47
C MET A 117 -0.50 9.18 -3.37
N PRO A 118 -1.29 8.42 -4.15
CA PRO A 118 -2.42 8.97 -4.90
C PRO A 118 -3.48 9.63 -4.01
N GLN A 119 -3.63 9.16 -2.77
CA GLN A 119 -4.60 9.69 -1.82
C GLN A 119 -4.18 11.06 -1.27
N GLU A 120 -2.94 11.50 -1.52
CA GLU A 120 -2.47 12.87 -1.24
C GLU A 120 -3.02 13.90 -2.26
N TYR A 121 -3.81 13.43 -3.23
CA TYR A 121 -4.41 14.23 -4.28
C TYR A 121 -5.92 13.96 -4.36
N ASP A 122 -6.64 14.90 -4.96
CA ASP A 122 -7.97 14.62 -5.52
C ASP A 122 -7.85 13.58 -6.63
N TYR A 123 -8.24 12.33 -6.33
CA TYR A 123 -8.27 11.23 -7.29
C TYR A 123 -9.63 10.53 -7.36
N LEU A 124 -9.89 9.91 -8.51
CA LEU A 124 -10.99 8.98 -8.77
C LEU A 124 -10.38 7.63 -9.10
N THR A 125 -10.70 6.58 -8.34
CA THR A 125 -10.24 5.22 -8.65
C THR A 125 -10.68 4.80 -10.05
N ALA A 126 -9.87 4.02 -10.79
CA ALA A 126 -10.34 3.42 -12.04
C ALA A 126 -11.10 2.10 -11.81
N PHE A 127 -11.11 1.59 -10.57
CA PHE A 127 -11.92 0.42 -10.19
C PHE A 127 -13.39 0.82 -10.01
N CYS A 128 -14.26 0.32 -10.88
CA CYS A 128 -15.71 0.43 -10.76
C CYS A 128 -16.37 -0.92 -11.03
N ILE A 129 -17.44 -1.23 -10.31
CA ILE A 129 -18.17 -2.50 -10.48
C ILE A 129 -19.13 -2.33 -11.64
N ASN A 130 -18.98 -3.13 -12.69
CA ASN A 130 -19.80 -3.07 -13.91
C ASN A 130 -19.84 -1.68 -14.58
N GLY A 131 -18.75 -0.90 -14.49
CA GLY A 131 -18.71 0.46 -15.04
C GLY A 131 -19.45 1.50 -14.21
N ILE A 132 -19.91 1.16 -13.00
CA ILE A 132 -20.72 2.04 -12.15
C ILE A 132 -19.94 2.43 -10.90
N TYR A 133 -19.70 3.74 -10.76
CA TYR A 133 -19.21 4.35 -9.54
C TYR A 133 -20.34 4.54 -8.52
N LYS A 134 -20.02 4.53 -7.23
CA LYS A 134 -20.97 4.69 -6.13
C LYS A 134 -20.46 5.72 -5.12
N GLY A 135 -21.38 6.36 -4.41
CA GLY A 135 -21.04 7.31 -3.35
C GLY A 135 -20.16 8.46 -3.86
N LYS A 136 -19.13 8.82 -3.09
CA LYS A 136 -18.20 9.93 -3.42
C LYS A 136 -17.55 9.81 -4.81
N ASP A 137 -17.34 8.59 -5.30
CA ASP A 137 -16.72 8.37 -6.60
C ASP A 137 -17.70 8.59 -7.76
N GLN A 138 -19.01 8.42 -7.53
CA GLN A 138 -20.03 8.73 -8.53
C GLN A 138 -20.07 10.23 -8.81
N GLU A 139 -20.08 11.05 -7.75
CA GLU A 139 -20.07 12.51 -7.88
C GLU A 139 -18.81 13.01 -8.60
N LYS A 140 -17.64 12.44 -8.27
CA LYS A 140 -16.38 12.72 -8.97
C LYS A 140 -16.41 12.32 -10.44
N TYR A 141 -17.02 11.17 -10.76
CA TYR A 141 -17.15 10.72 -12.14
C TYR A 141 -18.09 11.62 -12.95
N GLU A 142 -19.25 11.98 -12.38
CA GLU A 142 -20.26 12.83 -13.00
C GLU A 142 -19.79 14.28 -13.19
N SER A 143 -18.85 14.77 -12.36
CA SER A 143 -18.29 16.12 -12.52
C SER A 143 -17.51 16.30 -13.83
N GLY A 144 -16.95 15.21 -14.38
CA GLY A 144 -16.12 15.26 -15.58
C GLY A 144 -14.75 15.92 -15.40
N GLU A 145 -14.35 16.25 -14.17
CA GLU A 145 -13.08 16.94 -13.89
C GLU A 145 -11.86 16.00 -13.92
N TYR A 146 -12.06 14.72 -13.62
CA TYR A 146 -10.99 13.72 -13.47
C TYR A 146 -10.66 13.07 -14.81
N THR A 147 -9.85 13.74 -15.61
CA THR A 147 -9.55 13.33 -17.00
C THR A 147 -8.16 12.74 -17.20
N ASN A 148 -7.24 12.94 -16.26
CA ASN A 148 -5.85 12.50 -16.40
C ASN A 148 -5.65 11.12 -15.79
N TYR A 149 -5.71 10.08 -16.63
CA TYR A 149 -5.44 8.70 -16.21
C TYR A 149 -3.96 8.47 -15.83
N SER A 150 -3.73 7.70 -14.78
CA SER A 150 -2.42 7.19 -14.39
C SER A 150 -2.45 5.67 -14.31
N ASN A 151 -1.63 5.02 -15.14
CA ASN A 151 -1.38 3.59 -15.05
C ASN A 151 -0.50 3.17 -13.86
N ILE A 152 0.09 4.15 -13.15
CA ILE A 152 0.86 3.87 -11.94
C ILE A 152 -0.10 3.64 -10.77
N ALA A 153 -1.05 4.57 -10.57
CA ALA A 153 -2.04 4.51 -9.48
C ALA A 153 -3.33 3.75 -9.84
N PHE A 154 -3.53 3.46 -11.13
CA PHE A 154 -4.81 2.96 -11.64
C PHE A 154 -5.99 3.88 -11.22
N ALA A 155 -5.81 5.18 -11.49
CA ALA A 155 -6.71 6.24 -11.07
C ALA A 155 -6.70 7.42 -12.06
N TYR A 156 -7.74 8.24 -11.99
CA TYR A 156 -7.90 9.51 -12.70
C TYR A 156 -7.69 10.69 -11.77
N PHE A 157 -7.04 11.75 -12.27
CA PHE A 157 -6.73 12.97 -11.54
C PHE A 157 -7.22 14.20 -12.32
N LYS A 158 -7.37 15.33 -11.62
CA LYS A 158 -7.74 16.62 -12.25
C LYS A 158 -6.65 17.16 -13.17
N ASP A 159 -5.39 16.96 -12.79
CA ASP A 159 -4.20 17.39 -13.54
C ASP A 159 -3.13 16.28 -13.61
N LYS A 160 -1.91 16.65 -14.02
CA LYS A 160 -0.79 15.72 -14.18
C LYS A 160 0.17 15.69 -12.99
N SER A 161 -0.09 16.42 -11.91
CA SER A 161 0.85 16.62 -10.81
C SER A 161 1.23 15.31 -10.13
N TYR A 162 0.28 14.40 -9.92
CA TYR A 162 0.59 13.06 -9.41
C TYR A 162 1.55 12.31 -10.35
N GLN A 163 1.28 12.30 -11.65
CA GLN A 163 2.08 11.58 -12.64
C GLN A 163 3.50 12.19 -12.74
N GLU A 164 3.63 13.50 -12.65
CA GLU A 164 4.90 14.23 -12.68
C GLU A 164 5.78 13.88 -11.47
N ARG A 165 5.19 13.67 -10.29
CA ARG A 165 5.89 13.17 -9.10
C ARG A 165 6.17 11.66 -9.16
N ALA A 166 5.17 10.84 -9.52
CA ALA A 166 5.24 9.38 -9.42
C ALA A 166 6.17 8.74 -10.46
N LYS A 167 6.17 9.24 -11.71
CA LYS A 167 6.97 8.67 -12.81
C LYS A 167 8.47 8.59 -12.50
N PRO A 168 9.14 9.68 -12.07
CA PRO A 168 10.57 9.61 -11.76
C PRO A 168 10.86 8.69 -10.56
N LEU A 169 9.99 8.65 -9.54
CA LEU A 169 10.16 7.79 -8.35
C LEU A 169 10.09 6.30 -8.73
N ILE A 170 9.04 5.88 -9.43
CA ILE A 170 8.91 4.49 -9.89
C ILE A 170 10.06 4.08 -10.83
N SER A 171 10.51 4.99 -11.69
CA SER A 171 11.63 4.73 -12.59
C SER A 171 12.93 4.46 -11.80
N LYS A 172 13.23 5.30 -10.80
CA LYS A 172 14.39 5.12 -9.91
C LYS A 172 14.32 3.81 -9.14
N LEU A 173 13.18 3.49 -8.53
CA LEU A 173 12.99 2.22 -7.80
C LEU A 173 13.15 1.01 -8.71
N LYS A 174 12.57 1.02 -9.91
CA LYS A 174 12.74 -0.07 -10.88
C LYS A 174 14.20 -0.26 -11.29
N LYS A 175 14.95 0.83 -11.46
CA LYS A 175 16.38 0.75 -11.76
C LYS A 175 17.17 0.14 -10.58
N SER A 176 16.96 0.66 -9.38
CA SER A 176 17.62 0.15 -8.17
C SER A 176 17.27 -1.31 -7.90
N TYR A 177 16.02 -1.71 -8.13
CA TYR A 177 15.59 -3.09 -7.95
C TYR A 177 16.27 -4.05 -8.94
N LYS A 178 16.48 -3.65 -10.20
CA LYS A 178 17.27 -4.45 -11.15
C LYS A 178 18.70 -4.69 -10.66
N GLU A 179 19.33 -3.68 -10.06
CA GLU A 179 20.67 -3.79 -9.48
C GLU A 179 20.69 -4.75 -8.27
N VAL A 180 19.68 -4.66 -7.39
CA VAL A 180 19.49 -5.58 -6.26
C VAL A 180 19.30 -7.03 -6.71
N MET A 181 18.60 -7.25 -7.83
CA MET A 181 18.34 -8.56 -8.44
C MET A 181 19.55 -9.20 -9.13
N GLU A 182 20.71 -8.54 -9.16
CA GLU A 182 21.97 -9.16 -9.54
C GLU A 182 22.60 -9.97 -8.40
N ASN A 183 22.24 -9.69 -7.14
CA ASN A 183 22.59 -10.56 -6.03
C ASN A 183 21.73 -11.84 -6.08
N ILE A 184 22.38 -13.00 -5.99
CA ILE A 184 21.73 -14.32 -6.12
C ILE A 184 20.71 -14.57 -5.00
N ASP A 185 21.01 -14.19 -3.76
CA ASP A 185 20.11 -14.43 -2.63
C ASP A 185 18.84 -13.59 -2.78
N ASN A 186 18.99 -12.31 -3.11
CA ASN A 186 17.85 -11.43 -3.41
C ASN A 186 17.03 -11.95 -4.62
N PHE A 187 17.71 -12.45 -5.66
CA PHE A 187 17.03 -13.04 -6.81
C PHE A 187 16.23 -14.28 -6.42
N LYS A 188 16.81 -15.19 -5.63
CA LYS A 188 16.12 -16.38 -5.10
C LYS A 188 14.90 -16.00 -4.27
N GLU A 189 15.05 -15.04 -3.36
CA GLU A 189 13.97 -14.51 -2.51
C GLU A 189 12.81 -13.97 -3.35
N ALA A 190 13.10 -13.13 -4.34
CA ALA A 190 12.09 -12.53 -5.21
C ALA A 190 11.35 -13.56 -6.05
N VAL A 191 12.07 -14.53 -6.64
CA VAL A 191 11.45 -15.64 -7.40
C VAL A 191 10.55 -16.46 -6.48
N ARG A 192 11.02 -16.81 -5.28
CA ARG A 192 10.24 -17.57 -4.30
C ARG A 192 8.96 -16.84 -3.90
N HIS A 193 9.07 -15.54 -3.61
CA HIS A 193 7.91 -14.71 -3.25
C HIS A 193 6.89 -14.66 -4.39
N ALA A 194 7.34 -14.44 -5.62
CA ALA A 194 6.47 -14.41 -6.79
C ALA A 194 5.74 -15.75 -7.02
N LEU A 195 6.46 -16.87 -6.88
CA LEU A 195 5.90 -18.22 -7.00
C LEU A 195 4.82 -18.50 -5.95
N TYR A 196 5.04 -18.11 -4.70
CA TYR A 196 4.01 -18.26 -3.65
C TYR A 196 2.78 -17.40 -3.93
N ASN A 197 2.97 -16.12 -4.32
CA ASN A 197 1.85 -15.21 -4.59
C ASN A 197 1.00 -15.62 -5.78
N HIS A 198 1.57 -16.35 -6.75
CA HIS A 198 0.84 -16.88 -7.91
C HIS A 198 0.41 -18.34 -7.70
N GLU A 199 0.51 -18.85 -6.47
CA GLU A 199 0.13 -20.22 -6.13
C GLU A 199 0.76 -21.24 -7.09
N ALA A 200 2.03 -21.04 -7.45
CA ALA A 200 2.74 -21.86 -8.44
C ALA A 200 2.78 -23.35 -8.03
N CYS A 201 2.68 -23.63 -6.73
CA CYS A 201 2.53 -25.00 -6.22
C CYS A 201 1.21 -25.66 -6.61
N ILE A 202 0.16 -24.89 -6.85
CA ILE A 202 -1.17 -25.33 -7.29
C ILE A 202 -1.27 -25.32 -8.81
N THR A 203 -0.83 -24.24 -9.46
CA THR A 203 -0.91 -24.10 -10.92
C THR A 203 0.12 -24.95 -11.66
N TYR A 204 1.23 -25.30 -11.00
CA TYR A 204 2.40 -25.95 -11.61
C TYR A 204 3.03 -25.13 -12.74
N GLU A 205 2.86 -23.80 -12.70
CA GLU A 205 3.40 -22.86 -13.70
C GLU A 205 4.23 -21.77 -12.99
N TYR A 206 5.41 -21.46 -13.53
CA TYR A 206 6.27 -20.40 -13.00
C TYR A 206 6.29 -19.16 -13.89
N GLU A 207 5.88 -19.26 -15.16
CA GLU A 207 5.98 -18.19 -16.15
C GLU A 207 5.21 -16.94 -15.72
N THR A 208 3.94 -17.07 -15.33
CA THR A 208 3.12 -15.94 -14.86
C THR A 208 3.69 -15.30 -13.60
N ALA A 209 4.24 -16.11 -12.69
CA ALA A 209 4.89 -15.61 -11.48
C ALA A 209 6.14 -14.79 -11.82
N LEU A 210 6.97 -15.25 -12.76
CA LEU A 210 8.14 -14.50 -13.20
C LEU A 210 7.76 -13.19 -13.89
N GLU A 211 6.72 -13.20 -14.71
CA GLU A 211 6.25 -12.00 -15.41
C GLU A 211 5.80 -10.91 -14.45
N SER A 212 5.21 -11.26 -13.30
CA SER A 212 4.76 -10.29 -12.29
C SER A 212 5.91 -9.46 -11.70
N ILE A 213 7.11 -10.04 -11.63
CA ILE A 213 8.34 -9.37 -11.20
C ILE A 213 9.20 -8.88 -12.38
N GLY A 214 8.65 -8.90 -13.59
CA GLY A 214 9.28 -8.37 -14.80
C GLY A 214 10.38 -9.26 -15.37
N LEU A 215 10.38 -10.55 -15.04
CA LEU A 215 11.31 -11.53 -15.57
C LEU A 215 10.65 -12.35 -16.68
N LYS A 216 11.45 -12.73 -17.67
CA LYS A 216 11.07 -13.69 -18.70
C LYS A 216 12.13 -14.78 -18.74
N TYR A 217 11.73 -16.01 -18.45
CA TYR A 217 12.65 -17.14 -18.30
C TYR A 217 13.63 -17.28 -19.48
N ALA A 218 13.11 -17.20 -20.71
CA ALA A 218 13.91 -17.35 -21.93
C ALA A 218 14.95 -16.24 -22.15
N GLU A 219 14.78 -15.06 -21.54
CA GLU A 219 15.68 -13.91 -21.67
C GLU A 219 16.76 -13.90 -20.57
N LEU A 220 16.69 -14.81 -19.59
CA LEU A 220 17.63 -14.88 -18.47
C LEU A 220 18.90 -15.66 -18.81
N PRO A 221 20.05 -15.30 -18.20
CA PRO A 221 21.26 -16.11 -18.31
C PRO A 221 21.06 -17.48 -17.67
N LYS A 222 21.80 -18.47 -18.17
CA LYS A 222 21.61 -19.89 -17.80
C LYS A 222 21.66 -20.14 -16.30
N ASN A 223 22.56 -19.46 -15.58
CA ASN A 223 22.65 -19.57 -14.12
C ASN A 223 21.36 -19.11 -13.41
N LYS A 224 20.72 -18.02 -13.85
CA LYS A 224 19.45 -17.54 -13.27
C LYS A 224 18.28 -18.46 -13.66
N GLN A 225 18.29 -19.03 -14.86
CA GLN A 225 17.32 -20.06 -15.25
C GLN A 225 17.41 -21.30 -14.35
N ASP A 226 18.62 -21.80 -14.10
CA ASP A 226 18.82 -22.97 -13.25
C ASP A 226 18.36 -22.70 -11.81
N ILE A 227 18.61 -21.50 -11.29
CA ILE A 227 18.09 -21.04 -9.98
C ILE A 227 16.56 -21.03 -9.94
N ILE A 228 15.89 -20.56 -11.00
CA ILE A 228 14.41 -20.55 -11.05
C ILE A 228 13.88 -21.97 -10.93
N ILE A 229 14.46 -22.92 -11.68
CA ILE A 229 14.04 -24.32 -11.64
C ILE A 229 14.31 -24.94 -10.26
N GLU A 230 15.45 -24.63 -9.64
CA GLU A 230 15.76 -25.03 -8.26
C GLU A 230 14.68 -24.55 -7.28
N VAL A 231 14.42 -23.23 -7.25
CA VAL A 231 13.44 -22.62 -6.32
C VAL A 231 12.01 -23.10 -6.62
N PHE A 232 11.66 -23.28 -7.89
CA PHE A 232 10.35 -23.82 -8.26
C PHE A 232 10.16 -25.24 -7.72
N ASN A 233 11.17 -26.11 -7.86
CA ASN A 233 11.12 -27.46 -7.28
C ASN A 233 11.06 -27.44 -5.74
N GLU A 234 11.74 -26.50 -5.07
CA GLU A 234 11.60 -26.30 -3.62
C GLU A 234 10.15 -25.97 -3.26
N VAL A 235 9.52 -25.01 -3.96
CA VAL A 235 8.12 -24.61 -3.72
C VAL A 235 7.16 -25.76 -4.01
N LEU A 236 7.40 -26.56 -5.06
CA LEU A 236 6.60 -27.75 -5.37
C LEU A 236 6.75 -28.86 -4.32
N SER A 237 7.96 -29.06 -3.78
CA SER A 237 8.23 -30.10 -2.78
C SER A 237 7.81 -29.71 -1.36
N GLY A 238 7.65 -28.41 -1.09
CA GLY A 238 7.03 -27.89 0.13
C GLY A 238 5.52 -28.10 0.22
N LYS A 239 4.85 -28.59 -0.85
CA LYS A 239 3.57 -29.30 -0.69
C LYS A 239 3.88 -30.60 0.04
N TYR A 240 3.74 -30.62 1.36
CA TYR A 240 3.29 -31.74 2.24
C TYR A 240 3.55 -31.38 3.70
#